data_AF-A0A832XCH3-F1
#
_entry.id   AF-A0A832XCH3-F1
#
_cell.length_a   1.000
_cell.length_b   1.000
_cell.length_c   1.000
_cell.angle_alpha   90.00
_cell.angle_beta   90.00
_cell.angle_gamma   90.00
#
_symmetry.space_group_name_H-M   'P 1'
#
loop_
_entity.id
_entity.type
_entity.pdbx_description
1 polymer ?
#
loop_
_entity_poly.entity_id
_entity_poly.type
_entity_poly.pdbx_seq_one_letter_code
_entity_poly.pdbx_strand_id
1 'polypeptide(L)'
;IVGSIVNSFMQAKKTLADLNPEVLRRVAKISANIDLSINGEDLEPLSDLLKMVKTYSVVGGPAPSEVGRALLARKKDLSAVDSNIKTLKQKLVKAENDLQLTINSIIASKPLAKKLDRGSWR
;
A
#
# COMPACT_ATOMS: atom_id res chain seq x y z
N ILE A 1 10.04 -24.36 22.35
CA ILE A 1 11.50 -24.27 22.09
C ILE A 1 11.93 -22.81 21.93
N VAL A 2 11.55 -22.10 20.86
CA VAL A 2 11.98 -20.69 20.63
C VAL A 2 11.65 -19.77 21.81
N GLY A 3 10.41 -19.81 22.33
CA GLY A 3 10.03 -19.01 23.50
C GLY A 3 10.89 -19.30 24.75
N SER A 4 11.24 -20.56 24.99
CA SER A 4 12.13 -20.96 26.09
C SER A 4 13.54 -20.37 25.91
N ILE A 5 14.07 -20.38 24.67
CA ILE A 5 15.38 -19.80 24.34
C ILE A 5 15.38 -18.29 24.62
N VAL A 6 14.36 -17.59 24.12
CA VAL A 6 14.22 -16.14 24.32
C VAL A 6 14.15 -15.81 25.81
N ASN A 7 13.35 -16.56 26.59
CA ASN A 7 13.25 -16.36 28.03
C ASN A 7 14.60 -16.55 28.74
N SER A 8 15.33 -17.63 28.43
CA SER A 8 16.67 -17.87 28.99
C SER A 8 17.69 -16.78 28.59
N PHE A 9 17.61 -16.26 27.38
CA PHE A 9 18.50 -15.19 26.90
C PHE A 9 18.20 -13.87 27.58
N MET A 10 16.92 -13.53 27.77
CA MET A 10 16.51 -12.34 28.53
C MET A 10 17.01 -12.41 29.97
N GLN A 11 16.83 -13.54 30.65
CA GLN A 11 17.28 -13.72 32.04
C GLN A 11 18.81 -13.63 32.16
N ALA A 12 19.54 -14.16 31.17
CA ALA A 12 21.00 -14.13 31.13
C ALA A 12 21.57 -12.82 30.55
N LYS A 13 20.74 -11.85 30.17
CA LYS A 13 21.13 -10.60 29.47
C LYS A 13 21.99 -10.85 28.23
N LYS A 14 21.71 -11.94 27.51
CA LYS A 14 22.40 -12.31 26.27
C LYS A 14 21.66 -11.82 25.04
N THR A 15 22.40 -11.62 23.96
CA THR A 15 21.88 -11.18 22.67
C THR A 15 21.71 -12.38 21.72
N LEU A 16 20.98 -12.21 20.62
CA LEU A 16 20.85 -13.25 19.60
C LEU A 16 22.20 -13.58 18.91
N ALA A 17 23.19 -12.69 19.00
CA ALA A 17 24.55 -12.97 18.54
C ALA A 17 25.27 -14.02 19.41
N ASP A 18 24.83 -14.21 20.66
CA ASP A 18 25.37 -15.23 21.58
C ASP A 18 24.70 -16.60 21.38
N LEU A 19 23.84 -16.73 20.37
CA LEU A 19 23.12 -17.97 20.07
C LEU A 19 24.08 -18.99 19.43
N ASN A 20 24.20 -20.15 20.07
CA ASN A 20 25.00 -21.24 19.57
C ASN A 20 24.15 -22.52 19.38
N PRO A 21 24.58 -23.47 18.52
CA PRO A 21 23.84 -24.70 18.28
C PRO A 21 23.69 -25.58 19.53
N GLU A 22 24.64 -25.51 20.46
CA GLU A 22 24.57 -26.29 21.71
C GLU A 22 23.44 -25.86 22.63
N VAL A 23 23.20 -24.55 22.74
CA VAL A 23 22.12 -23.99 23.55
C VAL A 23 20.77 -24.33 22.92
N LEU A 24 20.66 -24.26 21.59
CA LEU A 24 19.48 -24.72 20.86
C LEU A 24 19.18 -26.20 21.10
N ARG A 25 20.19 -27.07 20.98
CA ARG A 25 20.07 -28.51 21.24
C ARG A 25 19.64 -28.79 22.68
N ARG A 26 20.29 -28.15 23.65
CA ARG A 26 19.97 -28.29 25.07
C ARG A 26 18.53 -27.86 25.36
N VAL A 27 18.10 -26.70 24.88
CA VAL A 27 16.76 -26.18 25.15
C VAL A 27 15.69 -27.00 24.42
N ALA A 28 15.97 -27.51 23.22
CA ALA A 28 15.06 -28.41 22.51
C ALA A 28 14.88 -29.76 23.21
N LYS A 29 15.97 -30.33 23.73
CA LYS A 29 15.91 -31.56 24.53
C LYS A 29 15.13 -31.35 25.83
N ILE A 30 15.39 -30.26 26.56
CA ILE A 30 14.68 -29.97 27.82
C ILE A 30 13.20 -29.63 27.57
N SER A 31 12.91 -28.83 26.55
CA SER A 31 11.55 -28.29 26.36
C SER A 31 10.60 -29.24 25.63
N ALA A 32 11.11 -30.09 24.74
CA ALA A 32 10.30 -30.92 23.86
C ALA A 32 10.83 -32.35 23.69
N ASN A 33 11.94 -32.71 24.35
CA ASN A 33 12.65 -33.99 24.19
C ASN A 33 13.04 -34.32 22.73
N ILE A 34 13.29 -33.28 21.93
CA ILE A 34 13.69 -33.41 20.51
C ILE A 34 15.19 -33.24 20.40
N ASP A 35 15.85 -34.11 19.63
CA ASP A 35 17.22 -33.88 19.15
C ASP A 35 17.20 -33.06 17.87
N LEU A 36 17.68 -31.82 17.95
CA LEU A 36 17.83 -30.94 16.80
C LEU A 36 19.23 -31.09 16.21
N SER A 37 19.32 -31.40 14.92
CA SER A 37 20.57 -31.25 14.16
C SER A 37 20.57 -29.85 13.54
N ILE A 38 21.35 -28.94 14.12
CA ILE A 38 21.51 -27.56 13.64
C ILE A 38 23.00 -27.30 13.46
N ASN A 39 23.38 -26.77 12.29
CA ASN A 39 24.75 -26.37 12.00
C ASN A 39 24.97 -24.91 12.39
N GLY A 40 26.22 -24.51 12.65
CA GLY A 40 26.55 -23.11 12.96
C GLY A 40 26.19 -22.16 11.81
N GLU A 41 26.28 -22.65 10.57
CA GLU A 41 25.92 -21.93 9.34
C GLU A 41 24.44 -21.53 9.30
N ASP A 42 23.54 -22.34 9.88
CA ASP A 42 22.10 -22.06 9.92
C ASP A 42 21.76 -20.87 10.84
N LEU A 43 22.67 -20.52 11.76
CA LEU A 43 22.49 -19.44 12.74
C LEU A 43 23.16 -18.13 12.31
N GLU A 44 24.08 -18.19 11.35
CA GLU A 44 24.81 -17.03 10.82
C GLU A 44 23.88 -15.89 10.34
N PRO A 45 22.74 -16.18 9.67
CA PRO A 45 21.81 -15.13 9.27
C PRO A 45 21.09 -14.46 10.44
N LEU A 46 20.96 -15.11 11.60
CA LEU A 46 20.20 -14.59 12.75
C LEU A 46 20.93 -13.46 13.48
N SER A 47 22.26 -13.39 13.35
CA SER A 47 23.06 -12.30 13.90
C SER A 47 23.07 -11.03 13.03
N ASP A 48 22.64 -11.14 11.77
CA ASP A 48 22.60 -10.03 10.82
C ASP A 48 21.16 -9.76 10.35
N LEU A 49 20.55 -8.76 10.97
CA LEU A 49 19.20 -8.30 10.63
C LEU A 49 19.04 -7.98 9.14
N LEU A 50 20.09 -7.47 8.49
CA LEU A 50 20.05 -7.07 7.10
C LEU A 50 20.08 -8.29 6.17
N LYS A 51 20.81 -9.35 6.54
CA LYS A 51 20.69 -10.65 5.89
C LYS A 51 19.28 -11.23 6.08
N MET A 52 18.71 -11.21 7.29
CA MET A 52 17.35 -11.72 7.53
C MET A 52 16.30 -11.05 6.63
N VAL A 53 16.36 -9.71 6.52
CA VAL A 53 15.45 -8.95 5.66
C VAL A 53 15.60 -9.34 4.19
N LYS A 54 16.84 -9.54 3.72
CA LYS A 54 17.11 -9.95 2.34
C LYS A 54 16.61 -11.36 2.02
N THR A 55 16.66 -12.28 2.99
CA THR A 55 16.23 -13.68 2.80
C THR A 55 14.72 -13.80 2.63
N TYR A 56 13.93 -12.85 3.17
CA TYR A 56 12.47 -12.90 3.10
C TYR A 56 11.93 -12.25 1.80
N SER A 57 12.22 -12.90 0.67
CA SER A 57 11.89 -12.45 -0.70
C SER A 57 10.51 -12.88 -1.22
N VAL A 58 9.58 -13.21 -0.32
CA VAL A 58 8.20 -13.54 -0.69
C VAL A 58 7.45 -12.30 -1.16
N VAL A 59 6.39 -12.51 -1.97
CA VAL A 59 5.52 -11.42 -2.43
C VAL A 59 4.99 -10.60 -1.25
N GLY A 60 5.31 -9.30 -1.22
CA GLY A 60 4.93 -8.40 -0.13
C GLY A 60 5.88 -8.42 1.08
N GLY A 61 6.97 -9.18 1.01
CA GLY A 61 8.03 -9.22 2.00
C GLY A 61 8.88 -7.94 2.05
N PRO A 62 9.73 -7.81 3.07
CA PRO A 62 10.58 -6.63 3.28
C PRO A 62 11.87 -6.68 2.45
N ALA A 63 12.11 -7.76 1.69
CA ALA A 63 13.30 -7.86 0.85
C ALA A 63 13.37 -6.69 -0.14
N PRO A 64 14.55 -6.08 -0.36
CA PRO A 64 14.70 -4.92 -1.24
C PRO A 64 14.16 -5.14 -2.66
N SER A 65 14.29 -6.36 -3.20
CA SER A 65 13.74 -6.74 -4.50
C SER A 65 12.21 -6.64 -4.55
N GLU A 66 11.54 -7.14 -3.51
CA GLU A 66 10.08 -7.15 -3.40
C GLU A 66 9.51 -5.78 -3.09
N VAL A 67 10.18 -5.03 -2.21
CA VAL A 67 9.85 -3.63 -1.95
C VAL A 67 10.02 -2.80 -3.22
N GLY A 68 11.13 -2.99 -3.95
CA GLY A 68 11.36 -2.31 -5.24
C GLY A 68 10.27 -2.61 -6.26
N ARG A 69 9.89 -3.90 -6.41
CA ARG A 69 8.77 -4.32 -7.27
C ARG A 69 7.45 -3.65 -6.86
N ALA A 70 7.14 -3.65 -5.57
CA ALA A 70 5.91 -3.06 -5.04
C ALA A 70 5.86 -1.53 -5.26
N LEU A 71 6.97 -0.84 -5.05
CA LEU A 71 7.08 0.61 -5.30
C LEU A 71 6.88 0.96 -6.77
N LEU A 72 7.47 0.18 -7.68
CA LEU A 72 7.29 0.38 -9.12
C LEU A 72 5.83 0.18 -9.55
N ALA A 73 5.18 -0.89 -9.07
CA ALA A 73 3.77 -1.14 -9.33
C ALA A 73 2.92 0.02 -8.79
N ARG A 74 3.17 0.46 -7.55
CA ARG A 74 2.41 1.55 -6.93
C ARG A 74 2.57 2.87 -7.69
N LYS A 75 3.78 3.18 -8.16
CA LYS A 75 4.04 4.38 -8.97
C LYS A 75 3.25 4.36 -10.27
N LYS A 76 3.14 3.20 -10.93
CA LYS A 76 2.34 3.02 -12.14
C LYS A 76 0.86 3.25 -11.86
N ASP A 77 0.33 2.67 -10.78
CA ASP A 77 -1.07 2.83 -10.39
C ASP A 77 -1.41 4.29 -10.11
N LEU A 78 -0.54 5.00 -9.38
CA LEU A 78 -0.74 6.42 -9.07
C LEU A 78 -0.76 7.28 -10.34
N SER A 79 0.11 6.99 -11.32
CA SER A 79 0.11 7.69 -12.61
C SER A 79 -1.18 7.46 -13.40
N ALA A 80 -1.71 6.23 -13.38
CA ALA A 80 -2.98 5.90 -14.03
C ALA A 80 -4.16 6.61 -13.36
N VAL A 81 -4.18 6.65 -12.02
CA VAL A 81 -5.21 7.37 -11.25
C VAL A 81 -5.17 8.88 -11.53
N ASP A 82 -3.98 9.50 -11.52
CA ASP A 82 -3.84 10.93 -11.83
C ASP A 82 -4.35 11.26 -13.25
N SER A 83 -4.00 10.41 -14.22
CA SER A 83 -4.48 10.55 -15.60
C SER A 83 -6.00 10.48 -15.69
N ASN A 84 -6.62 9.52 -15.00
CA ASN A 84 -8.08 9.38 -14.95
C ASN A 84 -8.74 10.59 -14.28
N ILE A 85 -8.17 11.11 -13.19
CA ILE A 85 -8.67 12.31 -12.51
C ILE A 85 -8.64 13.51 -13.47
N LYS A 86 -7.56 13.70 -14.23
CA LYS A 86 -7.45 14.78 -15.22
C LYS A 86 -8.54 14.67 -16.29
N THR A 87 -8.75 13.46 -16.85
CA THR A 87 -9.80 13.24 -17.85
C THR A 87 -11.20 13.50 -17.27
N LEU A 88 -11.49 13.05 -16.05
CA LEU A 88 -12.79 13.28 -15.41
C LEU A 88 -13.02 14.77 -15.16
N LYS A 89 -12.00 15.53 -14.71
CA LYS A 89 -12.09 16.98 -14.55
C LYS A 89 -12.41 17.69 -15.87
N GLN A 90 -11.75 17.30 -16.97
CA GLN A 90 -12.02 17.88 -18.29
C GLN A 90 -13.45 17.59 -18.76
N LYS A 91 -13.94 16.35 -18.54
CA LYS A 91 -15.33 15.99 -18.86
C LYS A 91 -16.33 16.80 -18.05
N LEU A 92 -16.05 17.05 -16.77
CA LEU A 92 -16.90 17.87 -15.90
C LEU A 92 -16.99 19.31 -16.39
N VAL A 93 -15.85 19.95 -16.68
CA VAL A 93 -15.80 21.32 -17.21
C VAL A 93 -16.56 21.42 -18.54
N LYS A 94 -16.41 20.43 -19.42
CA LYS A 94 -17.16 20.41 -20.68
C LYS A 94 -18.67 20.33 -20.44
N ALA A 95 -19.11 19.41 -19.58
CA ALA A 95 -20.53 19.25 -19.26
C ALA A 95 -21.14 20.51 -18.62
N GLU A 96 -20.37 21.19 -17.77
CA GLU A 96 -20.77 22.47 -17.18
C GLU A 96 -20.93 23.57 -18.24
N ASN A 97 -19.98 23.70 -19.16
CA ASN A 97 -20.07 24.65 -20.27
C ASN A 97 -21.27 24.35 -21.18
N ASP A 98 -21.48 23.09 -21.55
CA ASP A 98 -22.60 22.67 -22.40
C ASP A 98 -23.97 22.98 -21.74
N LEU A 99 -24.07 22.79 -20.42
CA LEU A 99 -25.24 23.16 -19.64
C LEU A 99 -25.47 24.68 -19.63
N GLN A 100 -24.43 25.47 -19.38
CA GLN A 100 -24.52 26.93 -19.39
C GLN A 100 -24.96 27.46 -20.77
N LEU A 101 -24.40 26.91 -21.85
CA LEU A 101 -24.81 27.26 -23.22
C LEU A 101 -26.29 26.96 -23.46
N THR A 102 -26.76 25.80 -22.99
CA THR A 102 -28.18 25.40 -23.11
C THR A 102 -29.10 26.34 -22.33
N ILE A 103 -28.74 26.67 -21.09
CA ILE A 103 -29.49 27.63 -20.25
C ILE A 103 -29.56 28.99 -20.94
N ASN A 104 -28.43 29.51 -21.42
CA ASN A 104 -28.36 30.79 -22.10
C ASN A 104 -29.21 30.81 -23.38
N SER A 105 -29.23 29.72 -24.14
CA SER A 105 -30.08 29.57 -25.33
C SER A 105 -31.58 29.59 -24.99
N ILE A 106 -31.99 28.91 -23.90
CA ILE A 106 -33.38 28.92 -23.43
C ILE A 106 -33.80 30.31 -22.96
N ILE A 107 -32.92 31.02 -22.24
CA ILE A 107 -33.19 32.39 -21.79
C ILE A 107 -33.33 33.33 -22.98
N ALA A 108 -32.44 33.25 -23.97
CA ALA A 108 -32.46 34.09 -25.16
C ALA A 108 -33.65 33.81 -26.09
N SER A 109 -34.14 32.58 -26.12
CA SER A 109 -35.28 32.17 -26.97
C SER A 109 -36.66 32.43 -26.34
N LYS A 110 -36.71 32.84 -25.06
CA LYS A 110 -37.97 33.17 -24.39
C LYS A 110 -38.53 34.50 -24.96
N PRO A 111 -39.67 34.49 -25.69
CA PRO A 111 -40.22 35.73 -26.23
C PRO A 111 -40.76 36.58 -25.09
N LEU A 112 -40.39 37.87 -25.04
CA LEU A 112 -41.14 38.86 -24.26
C LEU A 112 -42.60 38.76 -24.70
N ALA A 113 -43.49 38.44 -23.77
CA ALA A 113 -44.93 38.39 -23.99
C ALA A 113 -45.35 39.64 -24.79
N LYS A 114 -45.88 39.40 -26.00
CA LYS A 114 -46.38 40.43 -26.91
C LYS A 114 -47.21 41.44 -26.12
N LYS A 115 -46.81 42.72 -26.12
CA LYS A 115 -47.73 43.82 -25.84
C LYS A 115 -48.86 43.66 -26.85
N LEU A 116 -50.03 43.24 -26.37
CA LEU A 116 -51.29 43.28 -27.09
C LEU A 116 -51.50 44.71 -27.58
N ASP A 117 -51.26 44.91 -28.87
CA ASP A 117 -51.75 46.05 -29.63
C ASP A 117 -53.27 46.01 -29.59
N ARG A 118 -53.88 46.75 -28.66
CA ARG A 118 -55.32 47.00 -28.69
C ARG A 118 -55.52 48.11 -29.71
N GLY A 119 -55.73 47.70 -30.96
CA GLY A 119 -56.14 48.57 -32.05
C GLY A 119 -57.27 49.50 -31.63
N SER A 120 -56.99 50.80 -31.71
CA SER A 120 -57.97 51.86 -31.61
C SER A 120 -58.77 51.89 -32.91
N TRP A 121 -59.94 51.26 -32.91
CA TRP A 121 -60.97 51.50 -33.93
C TRP A 121 -61.61 52.86 -33.65
N ARG A 122 -61.28 53.86 -34.47
CA ARG A 122 -62.09 55.05 -34.72
C ARG A 122 -62.00 55.40 -36.20
#